data_AF-A0A662SST4-F1
#
_entry.id   AF-A0A662SST4-F1
#
_cell.length_a   1.000
_cell.length_b   1.000
_cell.length_c   1.000
_cell.angle_alpha   90.00
_cell.angle_beta   90.00
_cell.angle_gamma   90.00
#
_symmetry.space_group_name_H-M   'P 1'
#
loop_
_entity.id
_entity.type
_entity.pdbx_description
1 polymer ?
#
loop_
_entity_poly.entity_id
_entity_poly.type
_entity_poly.pdbx_seq_one_letter_code
_entity_poly.pdbx_strand_id
1 'polypeptide(L)'
;MNLRNTGGGRLEDPGSNGIKSLKSLVAGGKLPSNVSVEKKAIRRWRINIALIIIGILMILYGYQNIHYYEHYKSWKEEFTVLPKDAQPWYWRLSEGSILEINATIQGGNGDVIIYVVDESGRRIEDFGKLVSPVSIRFLAPASGNYTVYFDNTFSTLVPKKIHAVASVYTKEFRFWSFELVIVGISLVVLGISNSVLGNTRGLALRIGNDTYEFEPWWGSLKIKVNGIEAKERIGKRAVFRVGPNDEYVLEIRRKFSAIWWVKWRFILDGNEIGEVP
;
A
#
# COMPACT_ATOMS: atom_id res chain seq x y z
N MET A 1 -47.98 44.78 -80.44
CA MET A 1 -48.46 45.28 -79.13
C MET A 1 -47.43 44.89 -78.07
N ASN A 2 -46.80 45.89 -77.44
CA ASN A 2 -46.13 45.95 -76.12
C ASN A 2 -45.12 44.88 -75.63
N LEU A 3 -43.85 45.30 -75.60
CA LEU A 3 -42.88 45.33 -74.48
C LEU A 3 -43.28 44.66 -73.14
N ARG A 4 -42.38 43.86 -72.52
CA ARG A 4 -41.55 44.26 -71.35
C ARG A 4 -40.72 43.12 -70.72
N ASN A 5 -39.67 43.61 -70.05
CA ASN A 5 -38.53 43.02 -69.36
C ASN A 5 -38.82 42.61 -67.89
N THR A 6 -37.78 42.07 -67.21
CA THR A 6 -37.56 41.80 -65.76
C THR A 6 -37.91 40.37 -65.32
N GLY A 7 -37.11 39.65 -64.53
CA GLY A 7 -35.90 39.96 -63.76
C GLY A 7 -35.45 38.68 -63.02
N GLY A 8 -34.18 38.61 -62.63
CA GLY A 8 -33.56 37.43 -62.02
C GLY A 8 -34.01 37.11 -60.60
N GLY A 9 -33.80 35.86 -60.21
CA GLY A 9 -33.93 35.37 -58.83
C GLY A 9 -33.08 34.12 -58.66
N ARG A 10 -31.86 34.31 -58.16
CA ARG A 10 -30.90 33.26 -57.77
C ARG A 10 -31.33 32.75 -56.39
N LEU A 11 -31.69 31.47 -56.28
CA LEU A 11 -31.90 30.82 -54.98
C LEU A 11 -30.64 30.00 -54.67
N GLU A 12 -29.93 30.45 -53.64
CA GLU A 12 -28.88 29.72 -52.95
C GLU A 12 -29.51 28.57 -52.16
N ASP A 13 -28.91 27.39 -52.26
CA ASP A 13 -29.28 26.22 -51.47
C ASP A 13 -28.43 26.18 -50.18
N PRO A 14 -29.04 26.27 -48.98
CA PRO A 14 -28.33 26.25 -47.71
C PRO A 14 -28.27 24.82 -47.17
N GLY A 15 -27.09 24.22 -47.05
CA GLY A 15 -27.02 22.95 -46.32
C GLY A 15 -25.79 22.06 -46.47
N SER A 16 -24.57 22.60 -46.57
CA SER A 16 -23.41 21.75 -46.26
C SER A 16 -23.38 21.52 -44.75
N ASN A 17 -23.90 20.37 -44.30
CA ASN A 17 -23.73 19.86 -42.95
C ASN A 17 -22.23 19.69 -42.65
N GLY A 18 -21.62 20.76 -42.15
CA GLY A 18 -20.27 20.79 -41.64
C GLY A 18 -20.19 19.94 -40.39
N ILE A 19 -19.70 18.71 -40.54
CA ILE A 19 -19.13 17.97 -39.42
C ILE A 19 -17.93 18.78 -38.93
N LYS A 20 -18.17 19.61 -37.90
CA LYS A 20 -17.12 20.38 -37.24
C LYS A 20 -16.15 19.40 -36.60
N SER A 21 -14.96 19.31 -37.20
CA SER A 21 -13.82 18.57 -36.65
C SER A 21 -13.57 19.01 -35.20
N LEU A 22 -13.46 18.05 -34.27
CA LEU A 22 -13.07 18.33 -32.88
C LEU A 22 -11.73 19.09 -32.76
N LYS A 23 -10.89 19.10 -33.81
CA LYS A 23 -9.68 19.94 -33.85
C LYS A 23 -9.98 21.44 -33.91
N SER A 24 -11.12 21.87 -34.45
CA SER A 24 -11.48 23.29 -34.52
C SER A 24 -12.08 23.85 -33.22
N LEU A 25 -12.38 22.98 -32.23
CA LEU A 25 -12.88 23.40 -30.91
C LEU A 25 -11.75 23.56 -29.87
N VAL A 26 -10.52 23.16 -30.20
CA VAL A 26 -9.34 23.30 -29.32
C VAL A 26 -8.37 24.38 -29.82
N ALA A 27 -8.52 24.86 -31.06
CA ALA A 27 -7.61 25.79 -31.73
C ALA A 27 -8.21 27.20 -31.92
N GLY A 28 -8.61 27.85 -30.82
CA GLY A 28 -9.24 29.18 -30.86
C GLY A 28 -8.30 30.36 -31.07
N GLY A 29 -6.97 30.16 -31.01
CA GLY A 29 -5.98 31.19 -31.33
C GLY A 29 -5.05 30.67 -32.43
N LYS A 30 -4.88 31.44 -33.51
CA LYS A 30 -3.77 31.20 -34.45
C LYS A 30 -2.47 31.45 -33.70
N LEU A 31 -1.78 30.38 -33.29
CA LEU A 31 -0.40 30.48 -32.83
C LEU A 31 0.46 31.10 -33.94
N PRO A 32 1.46 31.94 -33.60
CA PRO A 32 2.43 32.42 -34.57
C PRO A 32 3.10 31.24 -35.30
N SER A 33 3.46 31.41 -36.57
CA SER A 33 3.95 30.32 -37.43
C SER A 33 5.28 29.68 -36.98
N ASN A 34 6.00 30.34 -36.08
CA ASN A 34 7.26 29.90 -35.46
C ASN A 34 7.06 29.26 -34.06
N VAL A 35 5.81 29.11 -33.58
CA VAL A 35 5.50 28.59 -32.25
C VAL A 35 4.89 27.19 -32.34
N SER A 36 5.51 26.23 -31.65
CA SER A 36 5.00 24.86 -31.52
C SER A 36 4.85 24.47 -30.05
N VAL A 37 3.73 23.83 -29.71
CA VAL A 37 3.43 23.37 -28.35
C VAL A 37 3.28 21.85 -28.36
N GLU A 38 4.08 21.17 -27.55
CA GLU A 38 4.07 19.72 -27.41
C GLU A 38 3.83 19.33 -25.95
N LYS A 39 2.95 18.35 -25.70
CA LYS A 39 2.79 17.77 -24.36
C LYS A 39 3.71 16.56 -24.24
N LYS A 40 4.75 16.68 -23.43
CA LYS A 40 5.76 15.64 -23.23
C LYS A 40 5.46 14.83 -21.97
N ALA A 41 5.45 13.51 -22.12
CA ALA A 41 5.33 12.58 -21.01
C ALA A 41 6.60 12.61 -20.14
N ILE A 42 6.48 13.03 -18.87
CA ILE A 42 7.60 13.01 -17.92
C ILE A 42 7.50 11.72 -17.11
N ARG A 43 8.35 10.76 -17.46
CA ARG A 43 8.36 9.43 -16.85
C ARG A 43 9.15 9.43 -15.53
N ARG A 44 8.46 9.50 -14.38
CA ARG A 44 9.07 9.46 -13.02
C ARG A 44 9.21 8.05 -12.42
N TRP A 45 9.64 7.07 -13.22
CA TRP A 45 9.68 5.66 -12.80
C TRP A 45 10.47 5.42 -11.51
N ARG A 46 11.62 6.10 -11.35
CA ARG A 46 12.50 5.87 -10.20
C ARG A 46 11.80 6.12 -8.86
N ILE A 47 11.01 7.19 -8.77
CA ILE A 47 10.28 7.56 -7.55
C ILE A 47 9.16 6.54 -7.30
N ASN A 48 8.39 6.20 -8.34
CA ASN A 48 7.29 5.24 -8.18
C ASN A 48 7.79 3.84 -7.81
N ILE A 49 8.88 3.38 -8.43
CA ILE A 49 9.53 2.11 -8.11
C ILE A 49 9.98 2.11 -6.65
N ALA A 50 10.63 3.20 -6.19
CA ALA A 50 11.03 3.32 -4.80
C ALA A 50 9.84 3.25 -3.83
N LEU A 51 8.73 3.95 -4.13
CA LEU A 51 7.50 3.89 -3.31
C LEU A 51 6.91 2.47 -3.25
N ILE A 52 6.89 1.76 -4.38
CA ILE A 52 6.40 0.38 -4.44
C ILE A 52 7.29 -0.54 -3.60
N ILE A 53 8.61 -0.44 -3.74
CA ILE A 53 9.55 -1.27 -2.96
C ILE A 53 9.39 -1.01 -1.46
N ILE A 54 9.36 0.26 -1.04
CA ILE A 54 9.15 0.64 0.37
C ILE A 54 7.81 0.07 0.86
N GLY A 55 6.74 0.23 0.08
CA GLY A 55 5.42 -0.30 0.43
C GLY A 55 5.40 -1.82 0.60
N ILE A 56 6.06 -2.57 -0.29
CA ILE A 56 6.17 -4.03 -0.18
C ILE A 56 6.95 -4.44 1.07
N LEU A 57 8.10 -3.79 1.34
CA LEU A 57 8.90 -4.08 2.53
C LEU A 57 8.11 -3.81 3.81
N MET A 58 7.32 -2.74 3.83
CA MET A 58 6.41 -2.44 4.93
C MET A 58 5.36 -3.55 5.11
N ILE A 59 4.67 -3.96 4.04
CA ILE A 59 3.67 -5.03 4.12
C ILE A 59 4.28 -6.31 4.70
N LEU A 60 5.45 -6.72 4.20
CA LEU A 60 6.13 -7.94 4.66
C LEU A 60 6.52 -7.83 6.14
N TYR A 61 7.14 -6.72 6.54
CA TYR A 61 7.57 -6.50 7.92
C TYR A 61 6.38 -6.41 8.89
N GLY A 62 5.33 -5.68 8.50
CA GLY A 62 4.11 -5.54 9.30
C GLY A 62 3.37 -6.88 9.44
N TYR A 63 3.26 -7.65 8.35
CA TYR A 63 2.62 -8.98 8.38
C TYR A 63 3.38 -9.96 9.28
N GLN A 64 4.71 -10.01 9.18
CA GLN A 64 5.53 -10.89 10.02
C GLN A 64 5.40 -10.58 11.52
N ASN A 65 5.11 -9.33 11.88
CA ASN A 65 5.03 -8.86 13.26
C ASN A 65 3.60 -8.58 13.74
N ILE A 66 2.58 -8.96 12.95
CA ILE A 66 1.17 -8.65 13.25
C ILE A 66 0.68 -9.30 14.55
N HIS A 67 1.31 -10.41 14.93
CA HIS A 67 1.06 -11.11 16.17
C HIS A 67 2.32 -11.26 17.00
N TYR A 68 2.14 -11.24 18.31
CA TYR A 68 3.16 -11.62 19.28
C TYR A 68 2.54 -12.47 20.38
N TYR A 69 3.41 -13.16 21.11
CA TYR A 69 3.03 -13.95 22.25
C TYR A 69 3.32 -13.19 23.52
N GLU A 70 2.27 -12.79 24.23
CA GLU A 70 2.38 -12.13 25.52
C GLU A 70 2.21 -13.16 26.63
N HIS A 71 3.01 -13.05 27.68
CA HIS A 71 2.82 -13.88 28.87
C HIS A 71 1.51 -13.47 29.54
N TYR A 72 0.59 -14.43 29.69
CA TYR A 72 -0.69 -14.18 30.35
C TYR A 72 -0.61 -14.50 31.83
N LYS A 73 -0.30 -15.76 32.17
CA LYS A 73 -0.27 -16.24 33.54
C LYS A 73 0.53 -17.52 33.65
N SER A 74 1.04 -17.79 34.87
CA SER A 74 1.65 -19.06 35.22
C SER A 74 0.99 -19.70 36.44
N TRP A 75 1.01 -21.02 36.48
CA TRP A 75 0.50 -21.85 37.56
C TRP A 75 1.59 -22.82 38.00
N LYS A 76 1.62 -23.13 39.29
CA LYS A 76 2.53 -24.10 39.86
C LYS A 76 1.71 -25.15 40.57
N GLU A 77 1.94 -26.41 40.24
CA GLU A 77 1.28 -27.52 40.89
C GLU A 77 2.29 -28.60 41.27
N GLU A 78 1.96 -29.29 42.35
CA GLU A 78 2.69 -30.44 42.85
C GLU A 78 1.70 -31.55 43.12
N PHE A 79 1.91 -32.70 42.50
CA PHE A 79 1.04 -33.86 42.66
C PHE A 79 1.83 -35.16 42.51
N THR A 80 1.22 -36.26 42.94
CA THR A 80 1.80 -37.60 42.83
C THR A 80 0.94 -38.46 41.91
N VAL A 81 1.55 -39.01 40.86
CA VAL A 81 0.91 -39.96 39.95
C VAL A 81 1.23 -41.38 40.41
N LEU A 82 0.21 -42.14 40.78
CA LEU A 82 0.38 -43.51 41.26
C LEU A 82 0.80 -44.45 40.11
N PRO A 83 1.38 -45.62 40.42
CA PRO A 83 1.61 -46.66 39.40
C PRO A 83 0.28 -47.07 38.76
N LYS A 84 0.29 -47.39 37.47
CA LYS A 84 -0.92 -47.78 36.72
C LYS A 84 -1.98 -46.68 36.60
N ASP A 85 -1.62 -45.42 36.84
CA ASP A 85 -2.54 -44.28 36.82
C ASP A 85 -2.02 -43.12 35.93
N ALA A 86 -2.92 -42.20 35.59
CA ALA A 86 -2.63 -40.96 34.87
C ALA A 86 -3.36 -39.77 35.50
N GLN A 87 -2.61 -38.71 35.82
CA GLN A 87 -3.16 -37.50 36.42
C GLN A 87 -3.53 -36.47 35.34
N PRO A 88 -4.81 -36.07 35.22
CA PRO A 88 -5.22 -35.00 34.32
C PRO A 88 -4.94 -33.61 34.92
N TRP A 89 -4.56 -32.67 34.05
CA TRP A 89 -4.48 -31.24 34.34
C TRP A 89 -5.25 -30.45 33.28
N TYR A 90 -6.34 -29.79 33.69
CA TYR A 90 -7.30 -29.17 32.80
C TYR A 90 -6.93 -27.72 32.45
N TRP A 91 -7.06 -27.38 31.18
CA TRP A 91 -6.72 -26.08 30.62
C TRP A 91 -7.84 -25.60 29.70
N ARG A 92 -8.19 -24.31 29.82
CA ARG A 92 -9.02 -23.64 28.82
C ARG A 92 -8.14 -22.69 28.03
N LEU A 93 -7.93 -22.99 26.75
CA LEU A 93 -7.00 -22.25 25.90
C LEU A 93 -7.75 -21.65 24.71
N SER A 94 -7.37 -20.43 24.33
CA SER A 94 -7.79 -19.82 23.08
C SER A 94 -6.97 -20.36 21.91
N GLU A 95 -7.53 -20.31 20.72
CA GLU A 95 -6.83 -20.68 19.48
C GLU A 95 -5.51 -19.92 19.34
N GLY A 96 -4.46 -20.67 19.02
CA GLY A 96 -3.13 -20.13 18.83
C GLY A 96 -2.38 -19.79 20.12
N SER A 97 -2.99 -19.90 21.31
CA SER A 97 -2.28 -19.76 22.58
C SER A 97 -1.25 -20.88 22.76
N ILE A 98 -0.16 -20.57 23.46
CA ILE A 98 0.89 -21.52 23.77
C ILE A 98 0.80 -21.88 25.25
N LEU A 99 0.72 -23.16 25.55
CA LEU A 99 0.90 -23.72 26.89
C LEU A 99 2.31 -24.31 26.97
N GLU A 100 3.17 -23.72 27.80
CA GLU A 100 4.50 -24.23 28.10
C GLU A 100 4.49 -24.87 29.49
N ILE A 101 4.93 -26.12 29.61
CA ILE A 101 5.01 -26.83 30.89
C ILE A 101 6.45 -27.23 31.12
N ASN A 102 7.01 -26.73 32.23
CA ASN A 102 8.31 -27.11 32.74
C ASN A 102 8.11 -27.91 34.03
N ALA A 103 8.58 -29.15 34.07
CA ALA A 103 8.35 -30.06 35.20
C ALA A 103 9.61 -30.78 35.65
N THR A 104 9.69 -31.05 36.96
CA THR A 104 10.66 -31.98 37.54
C THR A 104 9.92 -33.20 38.09
N ILE A 105 10.47 -34.39 37.83
CA ILE A 105 9.83 -35.66 38.18
C ILE A 105 10.76 -36.42 39.12
N GLN A 106 10.23 -36.84 40.27
CA GLN A 106 10.91 -37.64 41.27
C GLN A 106 10.23 -39.00 41.41
N GLY A 107 11.02 -40.04 41.68
CA GLY A 107 10.55 -41.43 41.80
C GLY A 107 10.83 -42.29 40.57
N GLY A 108 11.17 -43.56 40.80
CA GLY A 108 11.56 -44.52 39.75
C GLY A 108 12.75 -44.00 38.95
N ASN A 109 12.65 -44.04 37.61
CA ASN A 109 13.67 -43.51 36.71
C ASN A 109 13.53 -42.00 36.39
N GLY A 110 12.70 -41.26 37.13
CA GLY A 110 12.42 -39.85 36.82
C GLY A 110 11.70 -39.62 35.49
N ASP A 111 11.05 -40.66 34.95
CA ASP A 111 10.29 -40.65 33.70
C ASP A 111 8.77 -40.53 33.91
N VAL A 112 8.08 -39.95 32.94
CA VAL A 112 6.61 -39.89 32.83
C VAL A 112 6.21 -39.79 31.35
N ILE A 113 5.03 -40.28 30.97
CA ILE A 113 4.46 -40.03 29.64
C ILE A 113 3.61 -38.76 29.70
N ILE A 114 3.76 -37.85 28.74
CA ILE A 114 2.92 -36.64 28.66
C ILE A 114 2.23 -36.54 27.31
N TYR A 115 0.93 -36.28 27.33
CA TYR A 115 0.12 -36.08 26.13
C TYR A 115 -1.04 -35.12 26.39
N VAL A 116 -1.59 -34.56 25.33
CA VAL A 116 -2.71 -33.61 25.37
C VAL A 116 -3.92 -34.21 24.67
N VAL A 117 -5.08 -34.04 25.30
CA VAL A 117 -6.38 -34.48 24.80
C VAL A 117 -7.29 -33.26 24.63
N ASP A 118 -8.01 -33.19 23.52
CA ASP A 118 -9.04 -32.16 23.29
C ASP A 118 -10.36 -32.48 24.00
N GLU A 119 -11.32 -31.57 23.94
CA GLU A 119 -12.65 -31.74 24.56
C GLU A 119 -13.45 -32.94 24.02
N SER A 120 -13.09 -33.48 22.86
CA SER A 120 -13.71 -34.68 22.28
C SER A 120 -13.13 -35.98 22.83
N GLY A 121 -12.09 -35.90 23.67
CA GLY A 121 -11.37 -37.07 24.16
C GLY A 121 -10.29 -37.58 23.19
N ARG A 122 -10.04 -36.87 22.08
CA ARG A 122 -9.02 -37.27 21.10
C ARG A 122 -7.65 -36.75 21.53
N ARG A 123 -6.65 -37.63 21.52
CA ARG A 123 -5.24 -37.25 21.71
C ARG A 123 -4.79 -36.42 20.50
N ILE A 124 -4.45 -35.16 20.75
CA ILE A 124 -4.05 -34.19 19.71
C ILE A 124 -2.53 -34.01 19.64
N GLU A 125 -1.84 -34.24 20.75
CA GLU A 125 -0.38 -34.11 20.86
C GLU A 125 0.13 -35.20 21.80
N ASP A 126 1.19 -35.89 21.40
CA ASP A 126 1.82 -36.95 22.17
C ASP A 126 3.32 -36.66 22.30
N PHE A 127 3.75 -36.22 23.47
CA PHE A 127 5.17 -35.99 23.73
C PHE A 127 5.91 -37.29 24.09
N GLY A 128 5.18 -38.39 24.24
CA GLY A 128 5.72 -39.69 24.61
C GLY A 128 6.31 -39.70 26.01
N LYS A 129 7.27 -40.60 26.21
CA LYS A 129 7.94 -40.82 27.50
C LYS A 129 9.12 -39.86 27.64
N LEU A 130 9.06 -38.99 28.63
CA LEU A 130 10.06 -37.95 28.91
C LEU A 130 10.76 -38.23 30.24
N VAL A 131 12.02 -37.80 30.36
CA VAL A 131 12.85 -37.94 31.57
C VAL A 131 13.14 -36.55 32.13
N SER A 132 13.05 -36.41 33.45
CA SER A 132 13.30 -35.14 34.15
C SER A 132 14.70 -34.55 33.86
N PRO A 133 14.83 -33.21 33.71
CA PRO A 133 13.77 -32.22 33.67
C PRO A 133 13.01 -32.21 32.35
N VAL A 134 11.70 -31.95 32.42
CA VAL A 134 10.81 -31.94 31.26
C VAL A 134 10.45 -30.51 30.89
N SER A 135 10.51 -30.19 29.60
CA SER A 135 9.99 -28.96 29.02
C SER A 135 9.19 -29.30 27.76
N ILE A 136 7.90 -29.00 27.77
CA ILE A 136 7.01 -29.20 26.62
C ILE A 136 6.34 -27.90 26.25
N ARG A 137 6.03 -27.75 24.96
CA ARG A 137 5.36 -26.59 24.40
C ARG A 137 4.23 -27.05 23.50
N PHE A 138 3.00 -26.73 23.89
CA PHE A 138 1.78 -27.07 23.16
C PHE A 138 1.16 -25.81 22.56
N LEU A 139 0.88 -25.81 21.25
CA LEU A 139 0.15 -24.75 20.55
C LEU A 139 -1.31 -25.19 20.37
N ALA A 140 -2.25 -24.48 20.98
CA ALA A 140 -3.67 -24.83 20.89
C ALA A 140 -4.19 -24.63 19.45
N PRO A 141 -4.62 -25.70 18.75
CA PRO A 141 -5.07 -25.60 17.36
C PRO A 141 -6.45 -24.95 17.21
N ALA A 142 -7.26 -24.98 18.28
CA ALA A 142 -8.57 -24.37 18.35
C ALA A 142 -8.83 -23.79 19.74
N SER A 143 -9.83 -22.94 19.89
CA SER A 143 -10.30 -22.52 21.22
C SER A 143 -11.09 -23.66 21.86
N GLY A 144 -10.78 -24.02 23.10
CA GLY A 144 -11.49 -25.13 23.76
C GLY A 144 -10.89 -25.56 25.09
N ASN A 145 -11.43 -26.65 25.63
CA ASN A 145 -10.88 -27.31 26.81
C ASN A 145 -9.88 -28.38 26.38
N TYR A 146 -8.73 -28.38 27.03
CA TYR A 146 -7.64 -29.32 26.82
C TYR A 146 -7.27 -29.96 28.15
N THR A 147 -6.88 -31.22 28.10
CA THR A 147 -6.39 -31.94 29.28
C THR A 147 -4.99 -32.44 29.00
N VAL A 148 -4.04 -32.00 29.81
CA VAL A 148 -2.68 -32.54 29.80
C VAL A 148 -2.63 -33.70 30.78
N TYR A 149 -2.27 -34.88 30.30
CA TYR A 149 -2.13 -36.06 31.15
C TYR A 149 -0.66 -36.31 31.49
N PHE A 150 -0.40 -36.55 32.77
CA PHE A 150 0.85 -37.10 33.27
C PHE A 150 0.65 -38.56 33.60
N ASP A 151 1.16 -39.43 32.75
CA ASP A 151 0.83 -40.85 32.72
C ASP A 151 1.99 -41.70 33.26
N ASN A 152 1.69 -42.46 34.31
CA ASN A 152 2.59 -43.41 34.96
C ASN A 152 2.07 -44.86 34.85
N THR A 153 1.26 -45.14 33.84
CA THR A 153 0.65 -46.47 33.62
C THR A 153 1.68 -47.55 33.30
N PHE A 154 2.85 -47.16 32.79
CA PHE A 154 3.97 -48.06 32.52
C PHE A 154 4.68 -48.54 33.81
N SER A 155 4.64 -47.77 34.89
CA SER A 155 5.26 -48.16 36.17
C SER A 155 4.38 -49.16 36.92
N THR A 156 4.99 -50.17 37.54
CA THR A 156 4.26 -51.20 38.28
C THR A 156 4.16 -50.90 39.78
N LEU A 157 5.18 -50.31 40.38
CA LEU A 157 5.27 -50.17 41.85
C LEU A 157 5.61 -48.76 42.34
N VAL A 158 6.28 -47.94 41.52
CA VAL A 158 6.86 -46.68 42.00
C VAL A 158 6.00 -45.49 41.55
N PRO A 159 5.44 -44.71 42.50
CA PRO A 159 4.74 -43.47 42.17
C PRO A 159 5.71 -42.39 41.68
N LYS A 160 5.18 -41.40 40.98
CA LYS A 160 5.92 -40.26 40.45
C LYS A 160 5.45 -38.98 41.11
N LYS A 161 6.34 -38.28 41.79
CA LYS A 161 6.06 -36.95 42.32
C LYS A 161 6.49 -35.91 41.29
N ILE A 162 5.56 -35.06 40.88
CA ILE A 162 5.76 -34.10 39.80
C ILE A 162 5.61 -32.69 40.37
N HIS A 163 6.61 -31.85 40.12
CA HIS A 163 6.53 -30.41 40.36
C HIS A 163 6.50 -29.72 39.01
N ALA A 164 5.34 -29.21 38.61
CA ALA A 164 5.11 -28.62 37.30
C ALA A 164 4.84 -27.12 37.39
N VAL A 165 5.43 -26.36 36.47
CA VAL A 165 5.15 -24.95 36.23
C VAL A 165 4.61 -24.83 34.82
N ALA A 166 3.35 -24.42 34.71
CA ALA A 166 2.70 -24.15 33.45
C ALA A 166 2.63 -22.64 33.20
N SER A 167 2.98 -22.19 32.01
CA SER A 167 2.90 -20.81 31.56
C SER A 167 2.07 -20.74 30.29
N VAL A 168 1.07 -19.86 30.27
CA VAL A 168 0.25 -19.62 29.08
C VAL A 168 0.68 -18.32 28.45
N TYR A 169 0.90 -18.36 27.13
CA TYR A 169 1.13 -17.19 26.30
C TYR A 169 -0.03 -17.01 25.34
N THR A 170 -0.63 -15.82 25.33
CA THR A 170 -1.74 -15.48 24.42
C THR A 170 -1.21 -14.81 23.17
N LYS A 171 -1.88 -15.08 22.04
CA LYS A 171 -1.57 -14.46 20.77
C LYS A 171 -2.24 -13.09 20.71
N GLU A 172 -1.46 -12.04 20.90
CA GLU A 172 -1.95 -10.66 20.90
C GLU A 172 -1.72 -9.98 19.56
N PHE A 173 -2.62 -9.06 19.20
CA PHE A 173 -2.57 -8.31 17.95
C PHE A 173 -1.77 -7.01 18.10
N ARG A 174 -0.80 -6.78 17.22
CA ARG A 174 -0.01 -5.53 17.19
C ARG A 174 -0.63 -4.53 16.23
N PHE A 175 -1.32 -3.55 16.82
CA PHE A 175 -1.97 -2.48 16.05
C PHE A 175 -1.01 -1.71 15.14
N TRP A 176 0.16 -1.31 15.66
CA TRP A 176 1.19 -0.62 14.86
C TRP A 176 1.68 -1.43 13.66
N SER A 177 1.80 -2.76 13.79
CA SER A 177 2.18 -3.64 12.68
C SER A 177 1.08 -3.71 11.61
N PHE A 178 -0.19 -3.66 12.01
CA PHE A 178 -1.32 -3.56 11.10
C PHE A 178 -1.40 -2.21 10.38
N GLU A 179 -1.20 -1.10 11.09
CA GLU A 179 -1.10 0.24 10.47
C GLU A 179 0.00 0.27 9.41
N LEU A 180 1.15 -0.34 9.72
CA LEU A 180 2.29 -0.44 8.82
C LEU A 180 1.93 -1.21 7.53
N VAL A 181 1.12 -2.27 7.62
CA VAL A 181 0.56 -2.97 6.45
C VAL A 181 -0.35 -2.07 5.62
N ILE A 182 -1.27 -1.32 6.26
CA ILE A 182 -2.20 -0.41 5.56
C ILE A 182 -1.43 0.69 4.82
N VAL A 183 -0.45 1.31 5.49
CA VAL A 183 0.40 2.34 4.88
C VAL A 183 1.18 1.75 3.71
N GLY A 184 1.75 0.54 3.87
CA GLY A 184 2.44 -0.16 2.81
C GLY A 184 1.56 -0.42 1.57
N ILE A 185 0.33 -0.91 1.77
CA ILE A 185 -0.66 -1.10 0.69
C ILE A 185 -0.96 0.22 -0.02
N SER A 186 -1.17 1.29 0.76
CA SER A 186 -1.45 2.62 0.23
C SER A 186 -0.31 3.13 -0.65
N LEU A 187 0.95 2.94 -0.23
CA LEU A 187 2.12 3.32 -1.02
C LEU A 187 2.24 2.51 -2.32
N VAL A 188 1.95 1.21 -2.28
CA VAL A 188 1.94 0.37 -3.49
C VAL A 188 0.86 0.83 -4.47
N VAL A 189 -0.38 1.03 -3.99
CA VAL A 189 -1.49 1.50 -4.82
C VAL A 189 -1.20 2.88 -5.40
N LEU A 190 -0.66 3.81 -4.61
CA LEU A 190 -0.24 5.12 -5.09
C LEU A 190 0.91 5.02 -6.10
N GLY A 191 1.91 4.18 -5.85
CA GLY A 191 3.04 3.97 -6.76
C GLY A 191 2.62 3.38 -8.12
N ILE A 192 1.70 2.40 -8.10
CA ILE A 192 1.11 1.81 -9.31
C ILE A 192 0.25 2.85 -10.03
N SER A 193 -0.65 3.53 -9.30
CA SER A 193 -1.50 4.58 -9.86
C SER A 193 -0.68 5.70 -10.48
N ASN A 194 0.39 6.15 -9.82
CA ASN A 194 1.33 7.12 -10.38
C ASN A 194 2.16 6.57 -11.54
N SER A 195 2.30 5.26 -11.71
CA SER A 195 2.99 4.69 -12.86
C SER A 195 2.06 4.54 -14.07
N VAL A 196 0.80 4.21 -13.82
CA VAL A 196 -0.25 4.07 -14.85
C VAL A 196 -0.77 5.45 -15.30
N LEU A 197 -1.10 6.31 -14.33
CA LEU A 197 -1.66 7.65 -14.55
C LEU A 197 -0.57 8.73 -14.67
N GLY A 198 0.54 8.59 -13.94
CA GLY A 198 1.61 9.59 -13.84
C GLY A 198 2.57 9.59 -15.02
N ASN A 199 2.02 9.53 -16.22
CA ASN A 199 2.52 10.37 -17.28
C ASN A 199 2.13 11.82 -16.94
N THR A 200 2.79 12.43 -15.95
CA THR A 200 2.66 13.88 -15.74
C THR A 200 3.14 14.53 -17.03
N ARG A 201 2.20 15.19 -17.71
CA ARG A 201 2.48 15.85 -18.98
C ARG A 201 3.18 17.16 -18.67
N GLY A 202 4.43 17.29 -19.06
CA GLY A 202 5.06 18.59 -19.20
C GLY A 202 4.57 19.29 -20.46
N LEU A 203 4.77 20.60 -20.52
CA LEU A 203 4.53 21.39 -21.72
C LEU A 203 5.87 21.86 -22.26
N ALA A 204 6.17 21.49 -23.50
CA ALA A 204 7.33 21.99 -24.23
C ALA A 204 6.84 23.03 -25.25
N LEU A 205 7.27 24.28 -25.07
CA LEU A 205 7.01 25.38 -25.96
C LEU A 205 8.29 25.64 -26.77
N ARG A 206 8.20 25.50 -28.09
CA ARG A 206 9.31 25.78 -29.02
C ARG A 206 9.01 27.07 -29.78
N ILE A 207 9.94 28.02 -29.72
CA ILE A 207 9.85 29.32 -30.40
C ILE A 207 11.16 29.55 -31.14
N GLY A 208 11.14 29.42 -32.47
CA GLY A 208 12.37 29.44 -33.26
C GLY A 208 13.33 28.31 -32.84
N ASN A 209 14.53 28.67 -32.37
CA ASN A 209 15.54 27.71 -31.90
C ASN A 209 15.44 27.42 -30.39
N ASP A 210 14.65 28.20 -29.64
CA ASP A 210 14.55 28.07 -28.19
C ASP A 210 13.44 27.10 -27.77
N THR A 211 13.74 26.27 -26.79
CA THR A 211 12.82 25.30 -26.20
C THR A 211 12.64 25.57 -24.72
N TYR A 212 11.42 25.89 -24.33
CA TYR A 212 11.00 26.09 -22.95
C TYR A 212 10.19 24.88 -22.48
N GLU A 213 10.74 24.10 -21.55
CA GLU A 213 10.03 22.96 -20.94
C GLU A 213 9.50 23.32 -19.55
N PHE A 214 8.25 22.98 -19.33
CA PHE A 214 7.51 23.25 -18.10
C PHE A 214 7.06 21.94 -17.45
N GLU A 215 7.63 21.62 -16.30
CA GLU A 215 7.39 20.36 -15.60
C GLU A 215 6.67 20.59 -14.26
N PRO A 216 5.49 19.97 -14.02
CA PRO A 216 4.81 20.08 -12.74
C PRO A 216 5.64 19.46 -11.60
N TRP A 217 5.90 20.19 -10.53
CA TRP A 217 6.68 19.72 -9.38
C TRP A 217 6.02 20.15 -8.06
N TRP A 218 5.31 19.23 -7.40
CA TRP A 218 4.78 19.39 -6.03
C TRP A 218 4.27 20.81 -5.71
N GLY A 219 3.22 21.24 -6.40
CA GLY A 219 2.61 22.56 -6.19
C GLY A 219 3.35 23.75 -6.81
N SER A 220 4.45 23.50 -7.51
CA SER A 220 5.22 24.48 -8.30
C SER A 220 5.43 23.98 -9.73
N LEU A 221 5.97 24.84 -10.59
CA LEU A 221 6.38 24.50 -11.95
C LEU A 221 7.89 24.68 -12.08
N LYS A 222 8.60 23.64 -12.52
CA LYS A 222 10.01 23.72 -12.93
C LYS A 222 10.07 24.20 -14.38
N ILE A 223 11.02 25.09 -14.65
CA ILE A 223 11.27 25.63 -15.98
C ILE A 223 12.64 25.14 -16.44
N LYS A 224 12.73 24.64 -17.66
CA LYS A 224 14.00 24.41 -18.36
C LYS A 224 14.02 25.21 -19.64
N VAL A 225 15.13 25.86 -19.91
CA VAL A 225 15.37 26.59 -21.17
C VAL A 225 16.52 25.90 -21.89
N ASN A 226 16.27 25.39 -23.09
CA ASN A 226 17.24 24.63 -23.88
C ASN A 226 17.89 23.48 -23.09
N GLY A 227 17.10 22.84 -22.21
CA GLY A 227 17.54 21.73 -21.36
C GLY A 227 18.19 22.13 -20.02
N ILE A 228 18.45 23.42 -19.78
CA ILE A 228 19.05 23.92 -18.53
C ILE A 228 17.94 24.31 -17.54
N GLU A 229 17.95 23.74 -16.34
CA GLU A 229 16.98 24.07 -15.27
C GLU A 229 17.22 25.49 -14.75
N ALA A 230 16.17 26.33 -14.81
CA ALA A 230 16.18 27.65 -14.21
C ALA A 230 16.11 27.52 -12.67
N LYS A 231 16.83 28.40 -11.97
CA LYS A 231 16.78 28.43 -10.49
C LYS A 231 15.40 28.81 -9.95
N GLU A 232 14.64 29.57 -10.72
CA GLU A 232 13.33 30.07 -10.32
C GLU A 232 12.22 29.03 -10.54
N ARG A 233 11.30 28.94 -9.57
CA ARG A 233 10.12 28.08 -9.65
C ARG A 233 8.86 28.92 -9.57
N ILE A 234 7.86 28.56 -10.36
CA ILE A 234 6.59 29.29 -10.36
C ILE A 234 5.67 28.69 -9.29
N GLY A 235 5.25 29.50 -8.33
CA GLY A 235 4.37 29.06 -7.23
C GLY A 235 2.87 29.31 -7.46
N LYS A 236 2.51 30.43 -8.08
CA LYS A 236 1.09 30.84 -8.31
C LYS A 236 0.85 31.48 -9.68
N ARG A 237 1.62 32.50 -10.01
CA ARG A 237 1.55 33.23 -11.29
C ARG A 237 2.96 33.70 -11.64
N ALA A 238 3.31 33.64 -12.92
CA ALA A 238 4.52 34.27 -13.42
C ALA A 238 4.27 34.74 -14.86
N VAL A 239 5.00 35.77 -15.26
CA VAL A 239 4.97 36.34 -16.59
C VAL A 239 6.42 36.45 -17.06
N PHE A 240 6.70 35.87 -18.22
CA PHE A 240 8.02 35.87 -18.83
C PHE A 240 7.94 36.48 -20.22
N ARG A 241 9.03 37.10 -20.66
CA ARG A 241 9.27 37.31 -22.08
C ARG A 241 9.99 36.10 -22.63
N VAL A 242 9.59 35.65 -23.82
CA VAL A 242 10.11 34.44 -24.47
C VAL A 242 10.25 34.69 -25.97
N GLY A 243 11.15 33.94 -26.60
CA GLY A 243 11.53 34.10 -28.00
C GLY A 243 12.96 34.68 -28.15
N PRO A 244 13.59 34.53 -29.33
CA PRO A 244 14.97 34.95 -29.56
C PRO A 244 15.24 36.43 -29.30
N ASN A 245 14.22 37.28 -29.40
CA ASN A 245 14.29 38.73 -29.17
C ASN A 245 13.32 39.18 -28.07
N ASP A 246 12.89 38.29 -27.18
CA ASP A 246 11.90 38.56 -26.12
C ASP A 246 10.57 39.13 -26.65
N GLU A 247 10.18 38.73 -27.86
CA GLU A 247 9.04 39.32 -28.58
C GLU A 247 7.67 38.84 -28.09
N TYR A 248 7.59 37.74 -27.35
CA TYR A 248 6.33 37.16 -26.87
C TYR A 248 6.20 37.25 -25.34
N VAL A 249 4.97 37.44 -24.86
CA VAL A 249 4.67 37.46 -23.42
C VAL A 249 3.99 36.15 -23.04
N LEU A 250 4.70 35.32 -22.27
CA LEU A 250 4.18 34.08 -21.71
C LEU A 250 3.70 34.29 -20.28
N GLU A 251 2.39 34.18 -20.08
CA GLU A 251 1.77 34.19 -18.78
C GLU A 251 1.40 32.77 -18.32
N ILE A 252 1.81 32.43 -17.10
CA ILE A 252 1.55 31.14 -16.47
C ILE A 252 0.72 31.38 -15.22
N ARG A 253 -0.44 30.72 -15.12
CA ARG A 253 -1.35 30.84 -13.98
C ARG A 253 -1.70 29.48 -13.40
N ARG A 254 -1.66 29.38 -12.07
CA ARG A 254 -2.20 28.25 -11.32
C ARG A 254 -3.71 28.40 -11.19
N LYS A 255 -4.46 27.38 -11.61
CA LYS A 255 -5.91 27.28 -11.48
C LYS A 255 -6.25 26.10 -10.57
N PHE A 256 -7.07 26.35 -9.55
CA PHE A 256 -7.67 25.27 -8.76
C PHE A 256 -8.86 24.69 -9.53
N SER A 257 -8.90 23.37 -9.71
CA SER A 257 -10.11 22.71 -10.22
C SER A 257 -11.00 22.25 -9.05
N ALA A 258 -12.30 22.08 -9.33
CA ALA A 258 -13.29 21.64 -8.35
C ALA A 258 -12.99 20.25 -7.73
N ILE A 259 -12.13 19.45 -8.37
CA ILE A 259 -11.80 18.08 -7.95
C ILE A 259 -10.53 18.05 -7.07
N TRP A 260 -10.09 19.17 -6.47
CA TRP A 260 -8.85 19.27 -5.66
C TRP A 260 -7.53 19.07 -6.43
N TRP A 261 -7.56 18.93 -7.76
CA TRP A 261 -6.35 18.91 -8.59
C TRP A 261 -5.99 20.34 -9.00
N VAL A 262 -4.72 20.69 -8.79
CA VAL A 262 -4.10 21.88 -9.35
C VAL A 262 -3.98 21.69 -10.87
N LYS A 263 -4.11 22.77 -11.63
CA LYS A 263 -3.73 22.84 -13.04
C LYS A 263 -2.94 24.11 -13.31
N TRP A 264 -2.01 24.04 -14.22
CA TRP A 264 -1.26 25.17 -14.74
C TRP A 264 -1.73 25.51 -16.14
N ARG A 265 -2.10 26.77 -16.35
CA ARG A 265 -2.54 27.32 -17.63
C ARG A 265 -1.46 28.21 -18.21
N PHE A 266 -1.22 28.05 -19.51
CA PHE A 266 -0.22 28.81 -20.27
C PHE A 266 -0.94 29.69 -21.28
N ILE A 267 -0.62 30.98 -21.27
CA ILE A 267 -1.20 32.01 -22.12
C ILE A 267 -0.06 32.74 -22.82
N LEU A 268 -0.02 32.70 -24.15
CA LEU A 268 0.98 33.40 -24.97
C LEU A 268 0.28 34.55 -25.69
N ASP A 269 0.72 35.79 -25.45
CA ASP A 269 0.12 37.02 -26.00
C ASP A 269 -1.41 37.07 -25.87
N GLY A 270 -1.92 36.67 -24.71
CA GLY A 270 -3.35 36.65 -24.42
C GLY A 270 -4.10 35.42 -24.94
N ASN A 271 -3.46 34.52 -25.71
CA ASN A 271 -4.07 33.29 -26.22
C ASN A 271 -3.68 32.08 -25.37
N GLU A 272 -4.67 31.28 -24.96
CA GLU A 272 -4.40 30.03 -24.22
C GLU A 272 -3.76 28.99 -25.12
N ILE A 273 -2.54 28.57 -24.78
CA ILE A 273 -1.74 27.63 -25.58
C ILE A 273 -1.78 26.20 -25.03
N GLY A 274 -2.20 26.03 -23.78
CA GLY A 274 -2.37 24.72 -23.17
C GLY A 274 -2.50 24.73 -21.66
N GLU A 275 -2.79 23.55 -21.13
CA GLU A 275 -2.86 23.27 -19.70
C GLU A 275 -2.11 21.97 -19.35
N VAL A 276 -1.47 21.95 -18.18
CA VAL A 276 -0.92 20.74 -17.53
C VAL A 276 -1.44 20.60 -16.10
N PRO A 277 -1.50 19.37 -15.55
CA PRO A 277 -1.78 19.16 -14.13
C PRO A 277 -0.76 19.88 -13.22
#